data_AF-A0A6L7MTL3-F1
#
_entry.id   AF-A0A6L7MTL3-F1
#
_cell.length_a   1.000
_cell.length_b   1.000
_cell.length_c   1.000
_cell.angle_alpha   90.00
_cell.angle_beta   90.00
_cell.angle_gamma   90.00
#
_symmetry.space_group_name_H-M   'P 1'
#
loop_
_entity.id
_entity.type
_entity.pdbx_description
1 polymer ?
#
loop_
_entity_poly.entity_id
_entity_poly.type
_entity_poly.pdbx_seq_one_letter_code
_entity_poly.pdbx_strand_id
1 'polypeptide(L)'
;MVTVADDIPEKLRPAASAALKWVNEERGAAFKLTGVVDADAALAAPADDAVEFGLVLCEDEVCLREQVRVERQDGRFQVSAVEAPSSLIPPLLDPPRGVRRDWLDGQLSTREFAVLLVYRGLW
;
A
#
# COMPACT_ATOMS: atom_id res chain seq x y z
N MET A 1 -3.85 2.93 12.91
CA MET A 1 -3.65 3.77 11.72
C MET A 1 -2.79 2.98 10.77
N VAL A 2 -3.17 2.91 9.50
CA VAL A 2 -2.44 2.15 8.49
C VAL A 2 -1.37 3.06 7.88
N THR A 3 -0.10 2.67 7.92
CA THR A 3 1.02 3.50 7.44
C THR A 3 1.59 2.89 6.16
N VAL A 4 1.59 3.66 5.06
CA VAL A 4 2.20 3.23 3.78
C VAL A 4 3.61 3.82 3.70
N ALA A 5 4.60 2.98 3.45
CA ALA A 5 5.97 3.38 3.19
C ALA A 5 6.22 3.39 1.67
N ASP A 6 6.49 4.58 1.12
CA ASP A 6 6.85 4.77 -0.30
C ASP A 6 8.28 4.29 -0.60
N ASP A 7 9.15 4.22 0.41
CA ASP A 7 10.45 3.54 0.34
C ASP A 7 10.40 2.26 1.18
N ILE A 8 10.65 1.13 0.53
CA ILE A 8 10.52 -0.20 1.15
C ILE A 8 11.76 -0.42 2.02
N PRO A 9 11.58 -0.60 3.35
CA PRO A 9 12.70 -0.80 4.27
C PRO A 9 13.58 -1.97 3.84
N GLU A 10 14.90 -1.80 3.88
CA GLU A 10 15.90 -2.82 3.46
C GLU A 10 15.63 -4.20 4.06
N LYS A 11 15.24 -4.25 5.35
CA LYS A 11 14.94 -5.49 6.06
C LYS A 11 13.72 -6.24 5.49
N LEU A 12 12.74 -5.51 4.94
CA LEU A 12 11.53 -6.08 4.37
C LEU A 12 11.66 -6.41 2.89
N ARG A 13 12.63 -5.83 2.16
CA ARG A 13 12.77 -6.06 0.71
C ARG A 13 12.81 -7.54 0.30
N PRO A 14 13.54 -8.45 0.99
CA PRO A 14 13.57 -9.85 0.59
C PRO A 14 12.19 -10.53 0.75
N ALA A 15 11.50 -10.26 1.86
CA ALA A 15 10.16 -10.77 2.13
C ALA A 15 9.13 -10.20 1.15
N ALA A 16 9.16 -8.88 0.91
CA ALA A 16 8.26 -8.20 -0.01
C ALA A 16 8.49 -8.62 -1.47
N SER A 17 9.74 -8.89 -1.87
CA SER A 17 10.05 -9.42 -3.20
C SER A 17 9.55 -10.85 -3.39
N ALA A 18 9.67 -11.70 -2.36
CA ALA A 18 9.11 -13.04 -2.39
C ALA A 18 7.58 -13.00 -2.49
N ALA A 19 6.94 -12.09 -1.74
CA ALA A 19 5.50 -11.92 -1.78
C ALA A 19 5.01 -11.34 -3.12
N LEU A 20 5.72 -10.38 -3.72
CA LEU A 20 5.44 -9.88 -5.08
C LEU A 20 5.44 -11.02 -6.09
N LYS A 21 6.49 -11.86 -6.06
CA LYS A 21 6.61 -12.99 -6.97
C LYS A 21 5.43 -13.94 -6.82
N TRP A 22 5.09 -14.29 -5.58
CA TRP A 22 3.95 -15.14 -5.28
C TRP A 22 2.62 -14.55 -5.79
N VAL A 23 2.35 -13.25 -5.55
CA VAL A 23 1.12 -12.60 -6.05
C VAL A 23 1.05 -12.62 -7.59
N ASN A 24 2.17 -12.32 -8.26
CA ASN A 24 2.23 -12.35 -9.72
C ASN A 24 2.00 -13.75 -10.29
N GLU A 25 2.51 -14.79 -9.63
CA GLU A 25 2.28 -16.20 -10.00
C GLU A 25 0.81 -16.60 -9.81
N GLU A 26 0.21 -16.28 -8.67
CA GLU A 26 -1.20 -16.61 -8.37
C GLU A 26 -2.18 -15.89 -9.30
N ARG A 27 -1.88 -14.64 -9.67
CA ARG A 27 -2.77 -13.80 -10.49
C ARG A 27 -2.46 -13.83 -11.98
N GLY A 28 -1.35 -14.46 -12.39
CA GLY A 28 -0.90 -14.45 -13.79
C GLY A 28 -0.63 -13.04 -14.32
N ALA A 29 -0.09 -12.16 -13.47
CA ALA A 29 0.09 -10.74 -13.74
C ALA A 29 1.55 -10.29 -13.58
N ALA A 30 1.85 -9.05 -13.95
CA ALA A 30 3.21 -8.48 -13.90
C ALA A 30 3.24 -7.19 -13.07
N PHE A 31 2.68 -7.22 -11.87
CA PHE A 31 2.68 -6.09 -10.97
C PHE A 31 4.10 -5.66 -10.59
N LYS A 32 4.25 -4.36 -10.33
CA LYS A 32 5.42 -3.75 -9.68
C LYS A 32 5.08 -3.46 -8.24
N LEU A 33 5.99 -3.76 -7.34
CA LEU A 33 5.88 -3.38 -5.93
C LEU A 33 6.25 -1.90 -5.79
N THR A 34 5.30 -1.09 -5.31
CA THR A 34 5.48 0.38 -5.16
C THR A 34 5.45 0.84 -3.72
N GLY A 35 5.03 -0.02 -2.78
CA GLY A 35 5.02 0.32 -1.35
C GLY A 35 4.66 -0.85 -0.46
N VAL A 36 4.91 -0.67 0.84
CA VAL A 36 4.53 -1.63 1.89
C VAL A 36 3.67 -0.92 2.91
N VAL A 37 2.63 -1.61 3.37
CA VAL A 37 1.68 -1.13 4.36
C VAL A 37 1.92 -1.81 5.70
N ASP A 38 1.84 -1.04 6.78
CA ASP A 38 2.13 -1.46 8.16
C ASP A 38 3.58 -1.94 8.36
N ALA A 39 4.51 -1.29 7.64
CA ALA A 39 5.94 -1.60 7.65
C ALA A 39 6.56 -1.56 9.07
N ASP A 40 6.15 -0.64 9.93
CA ASP A 40 6.66 -0.53 11.31
C ASP A 40 6.30 -1.75 12.16
N ALA A 41 5.06 -2.25 12.02
CA ALA A 41 4.62 -3.45 12.71
C ALA A 41 5.39 -4.68 12.22
N ALA A 42 5.60 -4.76 10.90
CA ALA A 42 6.38 -5.83 10.29
C ALA A 42 7.86 -5.80 10.69
N LEU A 43 8.44 -4.61 10.86
CA LEU A 43 9.83 -4.44 11.31
C LEU A 43 10.01 -4.71 12.80
N ALA A 44 8.96 -4.54 13.61
CA ALA A 44 8.97 -4.82 15.04
C ALA A 44 8.81 -6.32 15.35
N ALA A 45 8.34 -7.11 14.39
CA ALA A 45 8.20 -8.55 14.54
C ALA A 45 9.58 -9.24 14.70
N PRO A 46 9.70 -10.29 15.53
CA PRO A 46 10.90 -11.11 15.62
C PRO A 46 11.27 -11.72 14.26
N ALA A 47 12.57 -11.91 14.02
CA ALA A 47 13.09 -12.34 12.72
C ALA A 47 12.63 -13.74 12.26
N ASP A 48 12.25 -14.60 13.22
CA ASP A 48 11.82 -15.97 12.98
C ASP A 48 10.29 -16.13 13.02
N ASP A 49 9.55 -15.06 13.29
CA ASP A 49 8.10 -15.09 13.34
C ASP A 49 7.47 -14.86 11.96
N ALA A 50 6.24 -15.33 11.82
CA ALA A 50 5.39 -14.96 10.72
C ALA A 50 5.08 -13.46 10.76
N VAL A 51 5.34 -12.78 9.64
CA VAL A 51 5.11 -11.33 9.54
C VAL A 51 3.97 -11.06 8.57
N GLU A 52 2.99 -10.29 9.00
CA GLU A 52 1.87 -9.86 8.16
C GLU A 52 2.03 -8.40 7.79
N PHE A 53 1.91 -8.08 6.50
CA PHE A 53 1.97 -6.71 6.01
C PHE A 53 1.23 -6.59 4.67
N GLY A 54 0.89 -5.36 4.32
CA GLY A 54 0.25 -5.08 3.03
C GLY A 54 1.27 -4.75 1.95
N LEU A 55 0.97 -5.13 0.72
CA LEU A 55 1.71 -4.73 -0.48
C LEU A 55 0.87 -3.72 -1.26
N VAL A 56 1.51 -2.66 -1.76
CA VAL A 56 0.94 -1.81 -2.80
C VAL A 56 1.57 -2.23 -4.12
N LEU A 57 0.74 -2.77 -5.01
CA LEU A 57 1.14 -3.39 -6.26
C LEU A 57 0.49 -2.62 -7.42
N CYS A 58 1.27 -2.19 -8.40
CA CYS A 58 0.75 -1.43 -9.53
C CYS A 58 1.19 -2.02 -10.87
N GLU A 59 0.26 -2.06 -11.83
CA GLU A 59 0.48 -2.38 -13.24
C GLU A 59 -0.17 -1.27 -14.07
N ASP A 60 0.64 -0.58 -14.87
CA ASP A 60 0.27 0.63 -15.60
C ASP A 60 -0.49 1.64 -14.71
N GLU A 61 -1.79 1.79 -14.91
CA GLU A 61 -2.65 2.76 -14.20
C GLU A 61 -3.48 2.11 -13.07
N VAL A 62 -3.35 0.79 -12.86
CA VAL A 62 -4.13 0.05 -11.86
C VAL A 62 -3.24 -0.35 -10.70
N CYS A 63 -3.61 0.09 -9.50
CA CYS A 63 -2.98 -0.35 -8.26
C CYS A 63 -3.95 -1.20 -7.43
N LEU A 64 -3.41 -2.19 -6.75
CA LEU A 64 -4.12 -3.08 -5.85
C LEU A 64 -3.35 -3.22 -4.54
N ARG A 65 -4.09 -3.55 -3.49
CA ARG A 65 -3.54 -3.83 -2.18
C ARG A 65 -3.77 -5.28 -1.84
N GLU A 66 -2.69 -6.01 -1.57
CA GLU A 66 -2.75 -7.37 -1.02
C GLU A 66 -2.31 -7.36 0.43
N GLN A 67 -2.97 -8.14 1.27
CA GLN A 67 -2.45 -8.46 2.59
C GLN A 67 -1.84 -9.86 2.54
N VAL A 68 -0.57 -9.96 2.94
CA VAL A 68 0.18 -11.21 2.90
C VAL A 68 0.76 -11.53 4.26
N ARG A 69 0.94 -12.82 4.49
CA ARG A 69 1.73 -13.36 5.58
C ARG A 69 2.98 -13.99 4.99
N VAL A 70 4.12 -13.64 5.55
CA VAL A 70 5.42 -14.15 5.12
C VAL A 70 6.09 -14.85 6.29
N GLU A 71 6.46 -16.11 6.09
CA GLU A 71 7.16 -16.95 7.06
C GLU A 71 8.51 -17.37 6.49
N ARG A 72 9.54 -17.40 7.34
CA ARG A 72 10.85 -17.95 6.96
C ARG A 72 10.93 -19.41 7.37
N GLN A 73 11.01 -20.31 6.40
CA GLN A 73 11.23 -21.74 6.65
C GLN A 73 12.45 -22.21 5.83
N ASP A 74 13.45 -22.79 6.51
CA ASP A 74 14.67 -23.35 5.90
C ASP A 74 15.39 -22.40 4.93
N GLY A 75 15.45 -21.11 5.29
CA GLY A 75 16.08 -20.07 4.46
C GLY A 75 15.24 -19.62 3.25
N ARG A 76 14.03 -20.15 3.07
CA ARG A 76 13.06 -19.73 2.06
C ARG A 76 11.92 -18.93 2.68
N PHE A 77 11.25 -18.14 1.86
CA PHE A 77 10.01 -17.47 2.25
C PHE A 77 8.82 -18.29 1.79
N GLN A 78 7.94 -18.65 2.74
CA GLN A 78 6.60 -19.10 2.45
C GLN A 78 5.66 -17.90 2.54
N VAL A 79 4.85 -17.72 1.52
CA VAL A 79 3.92 -16.59 1.42
C VAL A 79 2.51 -17.15 1.33
N SER A 80 1.58 -16.57 2.08
CA SER A 80 0.16 -16.88 2.01
C SER A 80 -0.69 -15.61 2.02
N ALA A 81 -1.87 -15.69 1.41
CA ALA A 81 -2.88 -14.64 1.53
C ALA A 81 -3.36 -14.54 2.98
N VAL A 82 -3.50 -13.32 3.47
CA VAL A 82 -4.30 -13.04 4.66
C VAL A 82 -5.63 -12.51 4.18
N GLU A 83 -6.71 -13.08 4.70
CA GLU A 83 -8.05 -12.57 4.46
C GLU A 83 -8.16 -11.19 5.14
N ALA A 84 -7.85 -10.14 4.38
CA ALA A 84 -8.00 -8.79 4.86
C ALA A 84 -9.51 -8.50 5.00
N PRO A 85 -9.98 -8.00 6.15
CA PRO A 85 -11.35 -7.51 6.23
C PRO A 85 -11.54 -6.46 5.15
N SER A 86 -12.58 -6.63 4.32
CA SER A 86 -12.89 -5.70 3.24
C SER A 86 -13.04 -4.28 3.81
N SER A 87 -12.04 -3.45 3.57
CA SER A 87 -11.99 -2.01 3.81
C SER A 87 -12.17 -1.52 5.27
N LEU A 88 -11.06 -1.31 5.98
CA LEU A 88 -10.90 -0.05 6.70
C LEU A 88 -10.11 0.88 5.77
N ILE A 89 -10.84 1.60 4.93
CA ILE A 89 -10.32 2.65 4.04
C ILE A 89 -9.32 3.51 4.83
N PRO A 90 -8.01 3.54 4.51
CA PRO A 90 -7.07 4.41 5.22
C PRO A 90 -7.37 5.88 4.89
N PRO A 91 -7.38 6.78 5.89
CA PRO A 91 -7.62 8.19 5.68
C PRO A 91 -6.32 8.86 5.24
N LEU A 92 -5.95 8.78 3.96
CA LEU A 92 -4.87 9.63 3.45
C LEU A 92 -5.10 9.99 1.97
N LEU A 93 -6.21 10.68 1.71
CA LEU A 93 -6.48 11.39 0.46
C LEU A 93 -6.69 12.90 0.70
N ASP A 94 -6.16 13.42 1.82
CA ASP A 94 -6.16 14.85 2.07
C ASP A 94 -4.80 15.45 1.67
N PRO A 95 -4.77 16.46 0.78
CA PRO A 95 -3.59 17.26 0.52
C PRO A 95 -3.00 17.81 1.83
N PRO A 96 -1.70 18.13 1.86
CA PRO A 96 -1.07 18.76 3.01
C PRO A 96 -1.91 19.95 3.51
N ARG A 97 -2.02 20.10 4.83
CA ARG A 97 -2.80 21.18 5.45
C ARG A 97 -2.37 22.53 4.87
N GLY A 98 -3.32 23.27 4.30
CA GLY A 98 -3.08 24.58 3.66
C GLY A 98 -3.10 24.54 2.13
N VAL A 99 -2.50 23.52 1.51
CA VAL A 99 -2.34 23.45 0.03
C VAL A 99 -3.69 23.40 -0.69
N ARG A 100 -4.65 22.63 -0.16
CA ARG A 100 -6.00 22.55 -0.74
C ARG A 100 -6.72 23.89 -0.69
N ARG A 101 -6.57 24.64 0.41
CA ARG A 101 -7.34 25.87 0.64
C ARG A 101 -6.83 26.99 -0.26
N ASP A 102 -5.53 27.22 -0.27
CA ASP A 102 -4.94 28.28 -1.09
C ASP A 102 -5.17 28.01 -2.60
N TRP A 103 -5.12 26.74 -3.01
CA TRP A 103 -5.46 26.34 -4.38
C TRP A 103 -6.94 26.58 -4.70
N LEU A 104 -7.87 26.16 -3.82
CA LEU A 104 -9.31 26.38 -4.01
C LEU A 104 -9.65 27.88 -4.06
N ASP A 105 -9.07 28.67 -3.17
CA ASP A 105 -9.24 30.12 -3.12
C ASP A 105 -8.74 30.77 -4.43
N GLY A 106 -7.60 30.28 -4.96
CA GLY A 106 -7.10 30.69 -6.27
C GLY A 106 -8.07 30.34 -7.41
N GLN A 107 -8.66 29.15 -7.43
CA GLN A 107 -9.63 28.78 -8.48
C GLN A 107 -10.93 29.59 -8.38
N LEU A 108 -11.49 29.75 -7.18
CA LEU A 108 -12.72 30.52 -6.94
C LEU A 108 -12.56 32.01 -7.21
N SER A 109 -11.34 32.55 -7.14
CA SER A 109 -11.07 33.94 -7.53
C SER A 109 -11.32 34.23 -9.02
N THR A 110 -11.41 33.19 -9.86
CA THR A 110 -11.57 33.30 -11.32
C THR A 110 -12.78 32.57 -11.88
N ARG A 111 -13.53 31.84 -11.04
CA ARG A 111 -14.64 30.96 -11.44
C ARG A 111 -15.81 31.12 -10.47
N GLU A 112 -17.03 31.02 -10.97
CA GLU A 112 -18.24 31.13 -10.12
C GLU A 112 -18.41 29.94 -9.17
N PHE A 113 -17.89 28.78 -9.53
CA PHE A 113 -17.87 27.60 -8.67
C PHE A 113 -16.73 26.65 -9.07
N ALA A 114 -16.37 25.76 -8.15
CA ALA A 114 -15.44 24.66 -8.38
C ALA A 114 -16.12 23.34 -8.05
N VAL A 115 -15.94 22.32 -8.89
CA VAL A 115 -16.41 20.95 -8.62
C VAL A 115 -15.20 20.14 -8.17
N LEU A 116 -15.21 19.71 -6.91
CA LEU A 116 -14.17 18.84 -6.37
C LEU A 116 -14.61 17.38 -6.50
N LEU A 117 -14.06 16.67 -7.50
CA LEU A 117 -14.24 15.23 -7.61
C LEU A 117 -13.22 14.54 -6.71
N VAL A 118 -13.68 14.07 -5.55
CA VAL A 118 -12.86 13.26 -4.64
C VAL A 118 -13.11 11.80 -4.99
N TYR A 119 -12.20 11.21 -5.76
CA TYR A 119 -12.22 9.76 -5.97
C TYR A 119 -11.64 9.08 -4.74
N ARG A 120 -12.51 8.45 -3.95
CA ARG A 120 -12.09 7.45 -2.96
C ARG A 120 -12.21 6.11 -3.64
N GLY A 121 -11.13 5.67 -4.26
CA GLY A 121 -11.04 4.32 -4.78
C GLY A 121 -11.51 3.33 -3.71
N LEU A 122 -12.30 2.35 -4.13
CA LEU A 122 -12.46 1.11 -3.39
C LEU A 122 -11.06 0.49 -3.35
N TRP A 123 -10.41 0.60 -2.20
CA TRP A 123 -9.24 -0.19 -1.85
C TRP A 123 -9.73 -1.46 -1.18
#